data_AF-A0A1H1UYB5-F1
#
_entry.id   AF-A0A1H1UYB5-F1
#
_cell.length_a   1.000
_cell.length_b   1.000
_cell.length_c   1.000
_cell.angle_alpha   90.00
_cell.angle_beta   90.00
_cell.angle_gamma   90.00
#
_symmetry.space_group_name_H-M   'P 1'
#
loop_
_entity.id
_entity.type
_entity.pdbx_description
1 polymer ?
#
loop_
_entity_poly.entity_id
_entity_poly.type
_entity_poly.pdbx_seq_one_letter_code
_entity_poly.pdbx_strand_id
1 'polypeptide(L)'
;MSTPADFPLAVRASDLVGCRYRLRQRLAHPDVPQPPEALARQPQVDAARAAVLDALPVKRALGDGSARRFRRVDLDPAFPEASVEETRAALRAGADLVTNAVLTGEVAGVQLVAEADILARTPEGYMPVMISNHRVARPADVPPGSGLPFIPTGRLSLGTPVEAAARPRHHTVDGYRLALAHLLLGPRSAGTAAVIGQDRSRAYLADPSRYVAPLLSALDAPTPTEPRRLKQCASCRFWPLCEPRLRELDDISLLLPGGRADAYRARGIDTVQALIDANLGEPSRLAAAWREGVPVLRRRGAPPVPRADVEVDVDMEAYLDQGAYLWGAFDGEAYHPFAVWEDVGGAAEEANFTAFWSWLMGVRDAARAQGKSFRAYCYAAGGENHWLRVSARRFASVPSDEVHSFIASEEWVDVFAYAKRHLVGTDGLGLKVLGPVAGFEWEDDDVDGERSVALRLAARRGDERARAMLLRYNEDDCRGTRAVRDFLTAGAPGVPEL
;
A
#
# COMPACT_ATOMS: atom_id res chain seq x y z
N MET A 1 4.79 23.20 29.89
CA MET A 1 5.67 23.42 28.74
C MET A 1 6.60 22.21 28.68
N SER A 2 6.46 21.37 27.66
CA SER A 2 7.29 20.16 27.50
C SER A 2 8.74 20.58 27.22
N THR A 3 9.69 19.94 27.89
CA THR A 3 11.13 20.18 27.68
C THR A 3 11.64 19.40 26.46
N PRO A 4 12.77 19.77 25.84
CA PRO A 4 13.36 19.00 24.73
C PRO A 4 13.54 17.50 25.05
N ALA A 5 13.77 17.17 26.33
CA ALA A 5 13.86 15.80 26.83
C ALA A 5 12.57 14.97 26.68
N ASP A 6 11.40 15.60 26.53
CA ASP A 6 10.11 14.92 26.39
C ASP A 6 9.75 14.60 24.92
N PHE A 7 10.53 15.11 23.96
CA PHE A 7 10.25 14.95 22.52
C PHE A 7 10.26 13.49 22.03
N PRO A 8 11.19 12.61 22.46
CA PRO A 8 11.15 11.19 22.13
C PRO A 8 9.95 10.48 22.76
N LEU A 9 9.40 11.03 23.84
CA LEU A 9 8.32 10.42 24.62
C LEU A 9 6.91 10.86 24.17
N ALA A 10 6.82 11.90 23.35
CA ALA A 10 5.54 12.41 22.85
C ALA A 10 4.88 11.45 21.84
N VAL A 11 3.55 11.40 21.87
CA VAL A 11 2.72 10.59 20.97
C VAL A 11 2.58 11.29 19.61
N ARG A 12 2.68 10.50 18.53
CA ARG A 12 2.53 10.94 17.14
C ARG A 12 1.32 10.28 16.48
N ALA A 13 0.86 10.83 15.35
CA ALA A 13 -0.23 10.25 14.58
C ALA A 13 -0.01 8.77 14.23
N SER A 14 1.23 8.40 13.86
CA SER A 14 1.59 7.04 13.47
C SER A 14 1.56 6.03 14.64
N ASP A 15 1.64 6.50 15.89
CA ASP A 15 1.51 5.65 17.08
C ASP A 15 0.05 5.26 17.36
N LEU A 16 -0.91 6.01 16.80
CA LEU A 16 -2.34 5.85 17.01
C LEU A 16 -3.02 5.04 15.90
N VAL A 17 -2.30 4.67 14.84
CA VAL A 17 -2.83 3.93 13.69
C VAL A 17 -2.15 2.57 13.56
N GLY A 18 -2.95 1.49 13.49
CA GLY A 18 -2.46 0.12 13.38
C GLY A 18 -2.02 -0.45 14.75
N CYS A 19 -0.77 -0.88 14.87
CA CYS A 19 -0.22 -1.49 16.08
C CYS A 19 -0.01 -0.46 17.20
N ARG A 20 -0.96 -0.32 18.12
CA ARG A 20 -0.79 0.56 19.29
C ARG A 20 0.32 0.12 20.25
N TYR A 21 0.62 -1.17 20.32
CA TYR A 21 1.76 -1.69 21.09
C TYR A 21 3.10 -1.13 20.59
N ARG A 22 3.16 -0.66 19.34
CA ARG A 22 4.32 0.03 18.77
C ARG A 22 4.70 1.28 19.56
N LEU A 23 3.73 2.00 20.13
CA LEU A 23 4.01 3.15 20.99
C LEU A 23 4.88 2.73 22.18
N ARG A 24 4.46 1.68 22.90
CA ARG A 24 5.23 1.12 24.03
C ARG A 24 6.62 0.69 23.59
N GLN A 25 6.74 -0.02 22.46
CA GLN A 25 8.04 -0.45 21.93
C GLN A 25 8.94 0.72 21.55
N ARG A 26 8.38 1.79 20.96
CA ARG A 26 9.14 3.00 20.60
C ARG A 26 9.67 3.74 21.83
N LEU A 27 8.86 3.80 22.90
CA LEU A 27 9.26 4.44 24.15
C LEU A 27 10.31 3.62 24.92
N ALA A 28 10.17 2.29 24.94
CA ALA A 28 11.09 1.40 25.65
C ALA A 28 12.39 1.13 24.88
N HIS A 29 12.34 1.16 23.54
CA HIS A 29 13.45 0.80 22.66
C HIS A 29 13.60 1.82 21.50
N PRO A 30 13.94 3.09 21.81
CA PRO A 30 14.06 4.14 20.80
C PRO A 30 15.14 3.82 19.75
N ASP A 31 16.22 3.16 20.16
CA ASP A 31 17.43 2.89 19.37
C ASP A 31 17.31 1.71 18.40
N VAL A 32 16.19 1.00 18.40
CA VAL A 32 15.96 -0.09 17.43
C VAL A 32 15.93 0.52 16.02
N PRO A 33 16.87 0.15 15.13
CA PRO A 33 16.99 0.78 13.81
C PRO A 33 15.81 0.41 12.92
N GLN A 34 15.55 1.21 11.90
CA GLN A 34 14.61 0.81 10.85
C GLN A 34 15.16 -0.41 10.09
N PRO A 35 14.30 -1.33 9.64
CA PRO A 35 14.75 -2.49 8.89
C PRO A 35 15.36 -2.06 7.55
N PRO A 36 16.29 -2.85 6.98
CA PRO A 36 17.00 -2.49 5.74
C PRO A 36 16.06 -2.13 4.59
N GLU A 37 14.92 -2.81 4.47
CA GLU A 37 13.93 -2.54 3.43
C GLU A 37 13.27 -1.17 3.62
N ALA A 38 13.05 -0.73 4.86
CA ALA A 38 12.54 0.61 5.13
C ALA A 38 13.60 1.68 4.85
N LEU A 39 14.88 1.40 5.14
CA LEU A 39 15.98 2.30 4.80
C LEU A 39 16.17 2.42 3.28
N ALA A 40 16.02 1.33 2.53
CA ALA A 40 16.09 1.32 1.07
C ALA A 40 14.96 2.13 0.41
N ARG A 41 13.80 2.23 1.08
CA ARG A 41 12.65 3.06 0.64
C ARG A 41 12.82 4.55 0.92
N GLN A 42 13.60 4.90 1.95
CA GLN A 42 13.71 6.27 2.44
C GLN A 42 14.09 7.27 1.33
N PRO A 43 15.07 6.99 0.43
CA PRO A 43 15.40 7.91 -0.66
C PRO A 43 14.23 8.20 -1.61
N GLN A 44 13.34 7.23 -1.87
CA GLN A 44 12.18 7.44 -2.73
C GLN A 44 11.14 8.33 -2.05
N VAL A 45 10.90 8.10 -0.75
CA VAL A 45 10.03 8.94 0.07
C VAL A 45 10.56 10.38 0.13
N ASP A 46 11.86 10.53 0.34
CA ASP A 46 12.52 11.82 0.42
C ASP A 46 12.49 12.54 -0.93
N ALA A 47 12.76 11.86 -2.04
CA ALA A 47 12.66 12.43 -3.38
C ALA A 47 11.23 12.90 -3.70
N ALA A 48 10.22 12.11 -3.34
CA ALA A 48 8.83 12.46 -3.54
C ALA A 48 8.39 13.67 -2.71
N ARG A 49 8.95 13.82 -1.50
CA ARG A 49 8.75 14.98 -0.62
C ARG A 49 9.49 16.21 -1.16
N ALA A 50 10.75 16.06 -1.55
CA ALA A 50 11.57 17.10 -2.15
C ALA A 50 10.90 17.71 -3.40
N ALA A 51 10.34 16.88 -4.28
CA ALA A 51 9.61 17.35 -5.46
C ALA A 51 8.43 18.29 -5.11
N VAL A 52 7.75 18.07 -3.98
CA VAL A 52 6.71 18.99 -3.48
C VAL A 52 7.34 20.27 -2.96
N LEU A 53 8.37 20.16 -2.10
CA LEU A 53 9.02 21.31 -1.47
C LEU A 53 9.69 22.25 -2.49
N ASP A 54 10.22 21.69 -3.58
CA ASP A 54 10.81 22.42 -4.70
C ASP A 54 9.75 23.15 -5.53
N ALA A 55 8.54 22.59 -5.61
CA ALA A 55 7.42 23.21 -6.30
C ALA A 55 6.79 24.38 -5.51
N LEU A 56 7.10 24.53 -4.21
CA LEU A 56 6.53 25.59 -3.38
C LEU A 56 7.02 26.99 -3.79
N PRO A 57 6.19 28.03 -3.64
CA PRO A 57 6.62 29.40 -3.89
C PRO A 57 7.81 29.79 -2.99
N VAL A 58 8.81 30.43 -3.59
CA VAL A 58 9.95 31.05 -2.88
C VAL A 58 9.83 32.58 -2.78
N LYS A 59 8.92 33.16 -3.57
CA LYS A 59 8.64 34.60 -3.64
C LYS A 59 7.20 34.81 -4.07
N ARG A 60 6.71 36.05 -3.95
CA ARG A 60 5.43 36.48 -4.53
C ARG A 60 5.39 36.14 -6.03
N ALA A 61 4.23 35.75 -6.53
CA ALA A 61 4.07 35.51 -7.95
C ALA A 61 3.82 36.81 -8.73
N LEU A 62 4.04 36.75 -10.04
CA LEU A 62 3.65 37.82 -10.94
C LEU A 62 2.13 38.01 -10.87
N GLY A 63 1.67 39.22 -10.57
CA GLY A 63 0.25 39.54 -10.37
C GLY A 63 -0.21 39.69 -8.91
N ASP A 64 0.58 39.24 -7.93
CA ASP A 64 0.20 39.32 -6.50
C ASP A 64 0.38 40.75 -5.88
N GLY A 65 0.72 41.75 -6.70
CA GLY A 65 1.00 43.13 -6.29
C GLY A 65 2.44 43.33 -5.77
N SER A 66 3.04 44.49 -6.05
CA SER A 66 4.43 44.84 -5.65
C SER A 66 4.63 44.97 -4.14
N ALA A 67 3.56 45.29 -3.40
CA ALA A 67 3.59 45.47 -1.96
C ALA A 67 3.46 44.17 -1.15
N ARG A 68 3.07 43.05 -1.78
CA ARG A 68 2.90 41.76 -1.07
C ARG A 68 4.28 41.21 -0.70
N ARG A 69 4.62 41.30 0.58
CA ARG A 69 5.79 40.60 1.14
C ARG A 69 5.45 39.12 1.26
N PHE A 70 6.41 38.27 0.88
CA PHE A 70 6.31 36.82 1.00
C PHE A 70 7.53 36.31 1.76
N ARG A 71 7.32 35.51 2.80
CA ARG A 71 8.36 34.91 3.64
C ARG A 71 8.16 33.41 3.74
N ARG A 72 9.11 32.65 3.20
CA ARG A 72 9.24 31.21 3.40
C ARG A 72 10.34 30.94 4.43
N VAL A 73 10.11 29.98 5.31
CA VAL A 73 11.08 29.46 6.28
C VAL A 73 11.18 27.95 6.08
N ASP A 74 12.35 27.46 5.69
CA ASP A 74 12.60 26.04 5.53
C ASP A 74 13.40 25.51 6.73
N LEU A 75 12.79 24.60 7.50
CA LEU A 75 13.42 24.01 8.68
C LEU A 75 14.14 22.71 8.32
N ASP A 76 15.22 22.40 9.03
CA ASP A 76 15.97 21.17 8.80
C ASP A 76 15.28 19.97 9.48
N PRO A 77 14.78 18.97 8.73
CA PRO A 77 14.14 17.80 9.31
C PRO A 77 15.10 16.90 10.11
N ALA A 78 16.42 17.07 9.96
CA ALA A 78 17.42 16.30 10.73
C ALA A 78 17.48 16.70 12.22
N PHE A 79 16.98 17.89 12.57
CA PHE A 79 17.02 18.43 13.93
C PHE A 79 15.61 18.77 14.45
N PRO A 80 14.74 17.76 14.65
CA PRO A 80 13.33 18.00 14.96
C PRO A 80 13.10 18.73 16.30
N GLU A 81 14.01 18.59 17.28
CA GLU A 81 13.94 19.35 18.54
C GLU A 81 14.18 20.85 18.33
N ALA A 82 15.17 21.21 17.51
CA ALA A 82 15.43 22.61 17.14
C ALA A 82 14.26 23.18 16.32
N SER A 83 13.70 22.37 15.42
CA SER A 83 12.56 22.73 14.58
C SER A 83 11.31 23.12 15.39
N VAL A 84 11.14 22.70 16.65
CA VAL A 84 10.03 23.15 17.52
C VAL A 84 10.10 24.65 17.78
N GLU A 85 11.25 25.15 18.25
CA GLU A 85 11.40 26.57 18.57
C GLU A 85 11.45 27.44 17.31
N GLU A 86 12.08 26.94 16.25
CA GLU A 86 12.12 27.61 14.95
C GLU A 86 10.73 27.71 14.32
N THR A 87 9.91 26.66 14.42
CA THR A 87 8.49 26.70 14.01
C THR A 87 7.75 27.80 14.77
N ARG A 88 7.87 27.84 16.11
CA ARG A 88 7.22 28.88 16.93
C ARG A 88 7.68 30.28 16.55
N ALA A 89 8.97 30.48 16.27
CA ALA A 89 9.52 31.75 15.82
C ALA A 89 8.98 32.17 14.45
N ALA A 90 8.90 31.24 13.50
CA ALA A 90 8.36 31.48 12.16
C ALA A 90 6.87 31.87 12.20
N LEU A 91 6.07 31.19 13.03
CA LEU A 91 4.65 31.53 13.24
C LEU A 91 4.46 32.90 13.89
N ARG A 92 5.27 33.27 14.90
CA ARG A 92 5.25 34.61 15.50
C ARG A 92 5.62 35.70 14.51
N ALA A 93 6.55 35.40 13.61
CA ALA A 93 6.99 36.34 12.58
C ALA A 93 6.02 36.44 11.39
N GLY A 94 4.94 35.66 11.37
CA GLY A 94 3.93 35.68 10.31
C GLY A 94 4.45 35.17 8.98
N ALA A 95 5.38 34.20 8.97
CA ALA A 95 5.86 33.56 7.76
C ALA A 95 4.68 33.01 6.94
N ASP A 96 4.73 33.18 5.61
CA ASP A 96 3.69 32.70 4.72
C ASP A 96 3.77 31.18 4.57
N LEU A 97 4.98 30.63 4.44
CA LEU A 97 5.22 29.19 4.43
C LEU A 97 6.27 28.81 5.48
N VAL A 98 6.01 27.72 6.19
CA VAL A 98 7.01 27.04 7.04
C VAL A 98 7.06 25.57 6.62
N THR A 99 8.19 25.08 6.14
CA THR A 99 8.37 23.67 5.77
C THR A 99 9.01 22.89 6.92
N ASN A 100 8.71 21.59 7.01
CA ASN A 100 9.19 20.71 8.09
C ASN A 100 8.84 21.21 9.49
N ALA A 101 7.65 21.80 9.63
CA ALA A 101 7.21 22.39 10.87
C ALA A 101 6.89 21.33 11.93
N VAL A 102 7.32 21.59 13.16
CA VAL A 102 7.11 20.71 14.30
C VAL A 102 6.33 21.46 15.36
N LEU A 103 5.15 20.93 15.71
CA LEU A 103 4.28 21.45 16.75
C LEU A 103 4.27 20.48 17.92
N THR A 104 4.38 21.01 19.14
CA THR A 104 4.29 20.21 20.37
C THR A 104 3.31 20.84 21.35
N GLY A 105 2.64 20.02 22.13
CA GLY A 105 1.73 20.45 23.17
C GLY A 105 0.98 19.29 23.81
N GLU A 106 0.03 19.60 24.67
CA GLU A 106 -0.77 18.62 25.39
C GLU A 106 -2.22 18.69 24.93
N VAL A 107 -2.83 17.54 24.65
CA VAL A 107 -4.27 17.42 24.37
C VAL A 107 -4.79 16.22 25.14
N ALA A 108 -5.91 16.40 25.86
CA ALA A 108 -6.53 15.35 26.67
C ALA A 108 -5.56 14.64 27.64
N GLY A 109 -4.62 15.39 28.24
CA GLY A 109 -3.63 14.86 29.17
C GLY A 109 -2.47 14.09 28.52
N VAL A 110 -2.41 14.04 27.17
CA VAL A 110 -1.36 13.34 26.43
C VAL A 110 -0.41 14.37 25.79
N GLN A 111 0.89 14.19 25.99
CA GLN A 111 1.92 14.96 25.29
C GLN A 111 2.02 14.51 23.84
N LEU A 112 1.91 15.46 22.91
CA LEU A 112 1.80 15.21 21.47
C LEU A 112 2.86 15.98 20.70
N VAL A 113 3.26 15.38 19.58
CA VAL A 113 4.01 16.05 18.53
C VAL A 113 3.33 15.85 17.18
N ALA A 114 3.13 16.95 16.47
CA ALA A 114 2.63 16.97 15.10
C ALA A 114 3.71 17.49 14.15
N GLU A 115 4.13 16.63 13.23
CA GLU A 115 5.07 16.95 12.15
C GLU A 115 4.25 17.32 10.90
N ALA A 116 4.11 18.62 10.69
CA ALA A 116 3.47 19.17 9.50
C ALA A 116 4.51 19.37 8.41
N ASP A 117 4.28 18.76 7.24
CA ASP A 117 5.22 18.92 6.11
C ASP A 117 5.33 20.39 5.70
N ILE A 118 4.19 21.09 5.68
CA ILE A 118 4.10 22.52 5.38
C ILE A 118 3.02 23.14 6.29
N LEU A 119 3.29 24.32 6.84
CA LEU A 119 2.27 25.23 7.37
C LEU A 119 2.11 26.39 6.40
N ALA A 120 0.92 26.53 5.84
CA ALA A 120 0.59 27.58 4.87
C ALA A 120 -0.30 28.65 5.53
N ARG A 121 0.17 29.89 5.58
CA ARG A 121 -0.62 31.01 6.08
C ARG A 121 -1.76 31.35 5.13
N THR A 122 -2.94 31.58 5.68
CA THR A 122 -4.17 32.07 5.05
C THR A 122 -4.65 33.32 5.81
N PRO A 123 -5.66 34.04 5.31
CA PRO A 123 -6.27 35.14 6.07
C PRO A 123 -6.84 34.71 7.44
N GLU A 124 -7.30 33.45 7.54
CA GLU A 124 -7.94 32.89 8.73
C GLU A 124 -6.95 32.28 9.73
N GLY A 125 -5.70 32.01 9.33
CA GLY A 125 -4.69 31.42 10.20
C GLY A 125 -3.64 30.61 9.44
N TYR A 126 -3.13 29.55 10.05
CA TYR A 126 -2.23 28.58 9.42
C TYR A 126 -3.01 27.31 9.08
N MET A 127 -2.95 26.93 7.81
CA MET A 127 -3.45 25.69 7.25
C MET A 127 -2.33 24.64 7.26
N PRO A 128 -2.46 23.55 8.03
CA PRO A 128 -1.50 22.45 7.95
C PRO A 128 -1.68 21.67 6.65
N VAL A 129 -0.57 21.37 5.99
CA VAL A 129 -0.53 20.61 4.74
C VAL A 129 0.38 19.40 4.91
N MET A 130 -0.15 18.22 4.58
CA MET A 130 0.56 16.94 4.69
C MET A 130 0.89 16.40 3.31
N ILE A 131 2.09 15.84 3.16
CA ILE A 131 2.52 15.13 1.96
C ILE A 131 2.31 13.63 2.21
N SER A 132 1.51 13.02 1.35
CA SER A 132 1.17 11.60 1.38
C SER A 132 1.72 10.93 0.12
N ASN A 133 2.27 9.73 0.27
CA ASN A 133 2.67 8.91 -0.88
C ASN A 133 1.49 8.15 -1.51
N HIS A 134 0.31 8.23 -0.89
CA HIS A 134 -0.89 7.62 -1.39
C HIS A 134 -1.69 8.57 -2.29
N ARG A 135 -2.60 8.00 -3.07
CA ARG A 135 -3.62 8.78 -3.78
C ARG A 135 -4.60 9.36 -2.76
N VAL A 136 -4.80 10.68 -2.80
CA VAL A 136 -5.69 11.43 -1.88
C VAL A 136 -6.94 11.97 -2.57
N ALA A 137 -7.02 11.83 -3.89
CA ALA A 137 -8.18 12.18 -4.69
C ALA A 137 -8.32 11.19 -5.86
N ARG A 138 -9.55 10.86 -6.26
CA ARG A 138 -9.83 10.05 -7.45
C ARG A 138 -10.66 10.87 -8.43
N PRO A 139 -10.34 10.85 -9.74
CA PRO A 139 -11.22 11.40 -10.76
C PRO A 139 -12.63 10.82 -10.60
N ALA A 140 -13.62 11.69 -10.70
CA ALA A 140 -15.02 11.32 -10.57
C ALA A 140 -15.86 12.28 -11.40
N ASP A 141 -16.91 11.74 -12.00
CA ASP A 141 -17.94 12.57 -12.62
C ASP A 141 -18.75 13.23 -11.50
N VAL A 142 -18.64 14.55 -11.38
CA VAL A 142 -19.25 15.35 -10.33
C VAL A 142 -19.92 16.57 -10.95
N PRO A 143 -21.10 16.99 -10.45
CA PRO A 143 -21.74 18.20 -10.91
C PRO A 143 -20.82 19.43 -10.76
N PRO A 144 -20.96 20.45 -11.62
CA PRO A 144 -20.28 21.72 -11.45
C PRO A 144 -20.53 22.31 -10.04
N GLY A 145 -19.49 22.81 -9.37
CA GLY A 145 -19.59 23.35 -8.00
C GLY A 145 -19.59 22.29 -6.90
N SER A 146 -19.46 21.00 -7.25
CA SER A 146 -19.35 19.87 -6.30
C SER A 146 -18.01 19.15 -6.41
N GLY A 147 -17.03 19.79 -7.06
CA GLY A 147 -15.67 19.29 -7.17
C GLY A 147 -14.93 19.28 -5.84
N LEU A 148 -13.84 18.54 -5.78
CA LEU A 148 -12.96 18.57 -4.61
C LEU A 148 -12.08 19.83 -4.71
N PRO A 149 -12.19 20.79 -3.76
CA PRO A 149 -11.35 21.98 -3.76
C PRO A 149 -9.87 21.63 -3.53
N PHE A 150 -8.99 22.31 -4.24
CA PHE A 150 -7.55 22.22 -4.08
C PHE A 150 -6.87 23.56 -4.35
N ILE A 151 -5.65 23.72 -3.87
CA ILE A 151 -4.77 24.83 -4.23
C ILE A 151 -3.60 24.22 -5.01
N PRO A 152 -3.20 24.78 -6.18
CA PRO A 152 -1.99 24.34 -6.85
C PRO A 152 -0.79 24.44 -5.88
N THR A 153 0.04 23.40 -5.77
CA THR A 153 1.15 23.36 -4.80
C THR A 153 2.05 24.60 -4.90
N GLY A 154 2.39 25.02 -6.13
CA GLY A 154 3.16 26.24 -6.40
C GLY A 154 2.43 27.56 -6.16
N ARG A 155 1.24 27.52 -5.56
CA ARG A 155 0.42 28.65 -5.16
C ARG A 155 -0.01 28.59 -3.69
N LEU A 156 0.53 27.66 -2.88
CA LEU A 156 0.24 27.62 -1.44
C LEU A 156 0.55 28.97 -0.77
N SER A 157 -0.35 29.43 0.11
CA SER A 157 -0.39 30.77 0.72
C SER A 157 -0.56 31.98 -0.21
N LEU A 158 -0.52 31.78 -1.53
CA LEU A 158 -0.63 32.87 -2.51
C LEU A 158 -1.93 32.84 -3.31
N GLY A 159 -2.43 31.65 -3.65
CA GLY A 159 -3.61 31.43 -4.47
C GLY A 159 -4.88 31.15 -3.68
N THR A 160 -6.00 31.15 -4.39
CA THR A 160 -7.31 30.75 -3.88
C THR A 160 -7.63 29.31 -4.29
N PRO A 161 -8.54 28.62 -3.58
CA PRO A 161 -8.96 27.28 -3.96
C PRO A 161 -9.63 27.27 -5.34
N VAL A 162 -9.40 26.18 -6.07
CA VAL A 162 -10.04 25.83 -7.35
C VAL A 162 -10.61 24.42 -7.25
N GLU A 163 -11.59 24.08 -8.09
CA GLU A 163 -12.25 22.78 -8.04
C GLU A 163 -11.64 21.78 -9.03
N ALA A 164 -11.47 20.53 -8.58
CA ALA A 164 -11.19 19.39 -9.44
C ALA A 164 -12.41 18.48 -9.54
N ALA A 165 -12.66 17.91 -10.72
CA ALA A 165 -13.64 16.84 -10.93
C ALA A 165 -13.14 15.53 -10.29
N ALA A 166 -13.18 15.48 -8.95
CA ALA A 166 -12.61 14.42 -8.15
C ALA A 166 -13.37 14.25 -6.82
N ARG A 167 -13.24 13.07 -6.23
CA ARG A 167 -13.68 12.77 -4.86
C ARG A 167 -12.48 12.53 -3.94
N PRO A 168 -12.55 12.93 -2.66
CA PRO A 168 -11.45 12.73 -1.73
C PRO A 168 -11.27 11.24 -1.44
N ARG A 169 -10.01 10.81 -1.29
CA ARG A 169 -9.62 9.50 -0.79
C ARG A 169 -8.86 9.70 0.51
N HIS A 170 -9.44 9.20 1.60
CA HIS A 170 -8.92 9.41 2.93
C HIS A 170 -8.01 8.26 3.38
N HIS A 171 -6.91 8.60 4.05
CA HIS A 171 -6.05 7.68 4.79
C HIS A 171 -6.03 8.11 6.26
N THR A 172 -6.28 7.17 7.18
CA THR A 172 -6.46 7.46 8.61
C THR A 172 -5.28 8.22 9.22
N VAL A 173 -4.04 7.82 8.88
CA VAL A 173 -2.83 8.46 9.38
C VAL A 173 -2.75 9.93 8.97
N ASP A 174 -3.11 10.26 7.72
CA ASP A 174 -3.11 11.64 7.23
C ASP A 174 -4.16 12.47 7.98
N GLY A 175 -5.36 11.92 8.22
CA GLY A 175 -6.39 12.61 9.02
C GLY A 175 -5.94 12.91 10.45
N TYR A 176 -5.27 11.96 11.11
CA TYR A 176 -4.72 12.18 12.45
C TYR A 176 -3.58 13.20 12.45
N ARG A 177 -2.70 13.20 11.44
CA ARG A 177 -1.68 14.24 11.28
C ARG A 177 -2.30 15.63 11.16
N LEU A 178 -3.33 15.77 10.32
CA LEU A 178 -4.05 17.04 10.14
C LEU A 178 -4.74 17.49 11.44
N ALA A 179 -5.46 16.58 12.13
CA ALA A 179 -6.15 16.91 13.37
C ALA A 179 -5.19 17.27 14.51
N LEU A 180 -4.07 16.55 14.66
CA LEU A 180 -3.05 16.91 15.65
C LEU A 180 -2.48 18.30 15.39
N ALA A 181 -2.08 18.59 14.14
CA ALA A 181 -1.57 19.91 13.79
C ALA A 181 -2.63 21.01 14.01
N HIS A 182 -3.88 20.76 13.62
CA HIS A 182 -5.01 21.66 13.85
C HIS A 182 -5.21 21.98 15.34
N LEU A 183 -5.24 20.97 16.21
CA LEU A 183 -5.40 21.15 17.66
C LEU A 183 -4.20 21.88 18.28
N LEU A 184 -2.97 21.53 17.89
CA LEU A 184 -1.75 22.14 18.42
C LEU A 184 -1.52 23.58 17.93
N LEU A 185 -2.05 23.94 16.75
CA LEU A 185 -2.11 25.34 16.30
C LEU A 185 -3.10 26.16 17.12
N GLY A 186 -4.15 25.54 17.65
CA GLY A 186 -5.17 26.19 18.49
C GLY A 186 -5.77 27.42 17.79
N PRO A 187 -5.78 28.61 18.43
CA PRO A 187 -6.29 29.84 17.82
C PRO A 187 -5.59 30.28 16.53
N ARG A 188 -4.39 29.73 16.23
CA ARG A 188 -3.67 30.02 14.98
C ARG A 188 -4.09 29.12 13.83
N SER A 189 -4.91 28.11 14.06
CA SER A 189 -5.39 27.23 12.99
C SER A 189 -6.36 27.99 12.08
N ALA A 190 -6.20 27.86 10.76
CA ALA A 190 -7.15 28.37 9.78
C ALA A 190 -8.50 27.64 9.76
N GLY A 191 -8.62 26.51 10.47
CA GLY A 191 -9.83 25.66 10.47
C GLY A 191 -9.97 24.79 9.22
N THR A 192 -9.11 25.00 8.23
CA THR A 192 -8.93 24.16 7.05
C THR A 192 -7.55 23.53 7.05
N ALA A 193 -7.38 22.44 6.31
CA ALA A 193 -6.12 21.72 6.14
C ALA A 193 -6.00 21.25 4.68
N ALA A 194 -4.84 20.72 4.28
CA ALA A 194 -4.70 20.14 2.94
C ALA A 194 -3.82 18.89 2.92
N VAL A 195 -4.01 18.06 1.90
CA VAL A 195 -3.17 16.90 1.62
C VAL A 195 -2.71 16.90 0.17
N ILE A 196 -1.41 16.74 -0.03
CA ILE A 196 -0.79 16.53 -1.34
C ILE A 196 -0.50 15.04 -1.46
N GLY A 197 -1.11 14.38 -2.45
CA GLY A 197 -0.92 12.95 -2.69
C GLY A 197 0.07 12.67 -3.80
N GLN A 198 -0.15 11.58 -4.55
CA GLN A 198 0.65 11.22 -5.72
C GLN A 198 0.69 12.31 -6.81
N ASP A 199 -0.39 13.07 -7.00
CA ASP A 199 -0.34 14.30 -7.80
C ASP A 199 0.29 15.42 -6.96
N ARG A 200 1.59 15.60 -7.14
CA ARG A 200 2.41 16.55 -6.39
C ARG A 200 2.07 18.02 -6.71
N SER A 201 1.29 18.27 -7.76
CA SER A 201 0.91 19.62 -8.19
C SER A 201 -0.32 20.17 -7.47
N ARG A 202 -1.04 19.35 -6.68
CA ARG A 202 -2.32 19.73 -6.07
C ARG A 202 -2.36 19.44 -4.58
N ALA A 203 -2.61 20.49 -3.79
CA ALA A 203 -2.93 20.39 -2.37
C ALA A 203 -4.44 20.39 -2.18
N TYR A 204 -5.03 19.21 -2.03
CA TYR A 204 -6.48 19.04 -1.86
C TYR A 204 -6.92 19.46 -0.47
N LEU A 205 -7.92 20.33 -0.38
CA LEU A 205 -8.40 20.83 0.91
C LEU A 205 -9.20 19.76 1.64
N ALA A 206 -9.04 19.75 2.96
CA ALA A 206 -9.70 18.85 3.87
C ALA A 206 -10.12 19.62 5.13
N ASP A 207 -11.20 19.16 5.75
CA ASP A 207 -11.68 19.67 7.03
C ASP A 207 -11.05 18.84 8.15
N PRO A 208 -10.06 19.36 8.91
CA PRO A 208 -9.39 18.63 9.96
C PRO A 208 -10.33 18.31 11.15
N SER A 209 -11.41 19.07 11.34
CA SER A 209 -12.34 18.89 12.46
C SER A 209 -13.04 17.52 12.41
N ARG A 210 -13.25 16.97 11.21
CA ARG A 210 -13.83 15.63 10.98
C ARG A 210 -13.02 14.52 11.64
N TYR A 211 -11.73 14.73 11.86
CA TYR A 211 -10.83 13.73 12.42
C TYR A 211 -10.56 13.94 13.92
N VAL A 212 -11.01 15.05 14.51
CA VAL A 212 -10.77 15.38 15.92
C VAL A 212 -11.44 14.36 16.86
N ALA A 213 -12.72 14.07 16.69
CA ALA A 213 -13.41 13.11 17.56
C ALA A 213 -12.81 11.68 17.46
N PRO A 214 -12.56 11.12 16.26
CA PRO A 214 -11.84 9.86 16.12
C PRO A 214 -10.42 9.88 16.72
N LEU A 215 -9.70 10.99 16.61
CA LEU A 215 -8.36 11.15 17.19
C LEU A 215 -8.43 11.13 18.73
N LEU A 216 -9.36 11.87 19.34
CA LEU A 216 -9.54 11.89 20.79
C LEU A 216 -9.91 10.52 21.33
N SER A 217 -10.78 9.78 20.63
CA SER A 217 -11.08 8.39 20.97
C SER A 217 -9.85 7.47 20.88
N ALA A 218 -8.99 7.67 19.88
CA ALA A 218 -7.74 6.93 19.77
C ALA A 218 -6.73 7.30 20.87
N LEU A 219 -6.70 8.55 21.33
CA LEU A 219 -5.86 8.98 22.44
C LEU A 219 -6.33 8.37 23.78
N ASP A 220 -7.64 8.36 24.01
CA ASP A 220 -8.24 7.86 25.25
C ASP A 220 -8.09 6.33 25.41
N ALA A 221 -8.17 5.58 24.31
CA ALA A 221 -8.08 4.13 24.42
C ALA A 221 -6.69 3.68 24.95
N PRO A 222 -6.62 2.64 25.81
CA PRO A 222 -5.38 2.26 26.49
C PRO A 222 -4.34 1.70 25.53
N THR A 223 -3.07 1.95 25.81
CA THR A 223 -1.96 1.31 25.10
C THR A 223 -1.84 -0.15 25.58
N PRO A 224 -1.87 -1.15 24.68
CA PRO A 224 -1.74 -2.54 25.07
C PRO A 224 -0.48 -2.82 25.90
N THR A 225 -0.57 -3.75 26.85
CA THR A 225 0.55 -4.21 27.68
C THR A 225 1.32 -5.37 27.04
N GLU A 226 0.68 -6.09 26.11
CA GLU A 226 1.26 -7.24 25.40
C GLU A 226 1.14 -7.05 23.87
N PRO A 227 2.08 -7.63 23.08
CA PRO A 227 2.03 -7.56 21.63
C PRO A 227 0.88 -8.38 21.05
N ARG A 228 0.46 -8.02 19.84
CA ARG A 228 -0.40 -8.82 18.97
C ARG A 228 0.15 -8.78 17.55
N ARG A 229 0.23 -9.92 16.87
CA ARG A 229 0.65 -9.99 15.46
C ARG A 229 -0.41 -9.32 14.58
N LEU A 230 0.03 -8.35 13.80
CA LEU A 230 -0.75 -7.67 12.75
C LEU A 230 -0.05 -7.89 11.40
N LYS A 231 -0.75 -7.64 10.29
CA LYS A 231 -0.13 -7.73 8.94
C LYS A 231 1.12 -6.84 8.81
N GLN A 232 1.07 -5.63 9.36
CA GLN A 232 2.19 -4.68 9.36
C GLN A 232 3.40 -5.12 10.19
N CYS A 233 3.32 -6.24 10.93
CA CYS A 233 4.47 -6.79 11.67
C CYS A 233 5.57 -7.30 10.74
N ALA A 234 5.22 -7.73 9.51
CA ALA A 234 6.19 -8.26 8.53
C ALA A 234 7.31 -7.26 8.20
N SER A 235 7.03 -5.95 8.24
CA SER A 235 8.01 -4.88 7.99
C SER A 235 8.23 -4.00 9.22
N CYS A 236 7.84 -4.45 10.42
CA CYS A 236 7.95 -3.66 11.63
C CYS A 236 9.32 -3.84 12.26
N ARG A 237 10.04 -2.73 12.50
CA ARG A 237 11.36 -2.73 13.15
C ARG A 237 11.40 -3.45 14.51
N PHE A 238 10.29 -3.46 15.24
CA PHE A 238 10.17 -4.10 16.55
C PHE A 238 9.75 -5.58 16.50
N TRP A 239 9.56 -6.16 15.31
CA TRP A 239 9.20 -7.58 15.17
C TRP A 239 10.16 -8.52 15.92
N PRO A 240 11.50 -8.34 15.86
CA PRO A 240 12.43 -9.17 16.63
C PRO A 240 12.23 -9.14 18.15
N LEU A 241 11.59 -8.09 18.68
CA LEU A 241 11.24 -7.99 20.11
C LEU A 241 9.85 -8.55 20.41
N CYS A 242 8.89 -8.35 19.51
CA CYS A 242 7.51 -8.81 19.69
C CYS A 242 7.35 -10.32 19.47
N GLU A 243 8.06 -10.91 18.50
CA GLU A 243 7.89 -12.31 18.13
C GLU A 243 8.21 -13.28 19.27
N PRO A 244 9.35 -13.16 19.99
CA PRO A 244 9.64 -14.05 21.11
C PRO A 244 8.55 -13.98 22.18
N ARG A 245 8.09 -12.77 22.51
CA ARG A 245 7.02 -12.58 23.50
C ARG A 245 5.70 -13.19 23.05
N LEU A 246 5.33 -13.07 21.78
CA LEU A 246 4.14 -13.72 21.22
C LEU A 246 4.24 -15.25 21.31
N ARG A 247 5.43 -15.82 21.06
CA ARG A 247 5.67 -17.27 21.17
C ARG A 247 5.60 -17.76 22.62
N GLU A 248 6.16 -17.00 23.57
CA GLU A 248 6.04 -17.29 25.01
C GLU A 248 4.58 -17.30 25.48
N LEU A 249 3.79 -16.33 25.01
CA LEU A 249 2.36 -16.25 25.32
C LEU A 249 1.52 -17.29 24.59
N ASP A 250 2.13 -18.03 23.66
CA ASP A 250 1.42 -18.87 22.70
C ASP A 250 0.28 -18.13 22.00
N ASP A 251 0.47 -16.84 21.71
CA ASP A 251 -0.64 -15.95 21.39
C ASP A 251 -1.31 -16.35 20.06
N ILE A 252 -2.64 -16.47 20.08
CA ILE A 252 -3.46 -16.90 18.93
C ILE A 252 -3.24 -16.01 17.68
N SER A 253 -2.78 -14.76 17.83
CA SER A 253 -2.50 -13.88 16.69
C SER A 253 -1.33 -14.35 15.83
N LEU A 254 -0.45 -15.22 16.34
CA LEU A 254 0.58 -15.88 15.54
C LEU A 254 -0.02 -16.62 14.35
N LEU A 255 -1.19 -17.25 14.54
CA LEU A 255 -1.94 -17.91 13.47
C LEU A 255 -3.02 -17.00 12.84
N LEU A 256 -3.72 -16.24 13.69
CA LEU A 256 -4.87 -15.42 13.31
C LEU A 256 -4.57 -13.92 13.49
N PRO A 257 -3.76 -13.30 12.61
CA PRO A 257 -3.30 -11.93 12.80
C PRO A 257 -4.43 -10.90 12.71
N GLY A 258 -4.27 -9.80 13.46
CA GLY A 258 -5.26 -8.72 13.52
C GLY A 258 -6.56 -9.16 14.20
N GLY A 259 -7.69 -8.61 13.73
CA GLY A 259 -9.01 -8.91 14.30
C GLY A 259 -9.55 -10.30 13.97
N ARG A 260 -8.81 -11.14 13.24
CA ARG A 260 -9.22 -12.52 12.93
C ARG A 260 -9.40 -13.39 14.18
N ALA A 261 -8.71 -13.06 15.26
CA ALA A 261 -8.82 -13.77 16.53
C ALA A 261 -9.95 -13.26 17.44
N ASP A 262 -10.56 -12.10 17.15
CA ASP A 262 -11.42 -11.39 18.11
C ASP A 262 -12.62 -12.23 18.58
N ALA A 263 -13.24 -12.99 17.66
CA ALA A 263 -14.36 -13.88 17.99
C ALA A 263 -13.97 -15.03 18.92
N TYR A 264 -12.71 -15.50 18.87
CA TYR A 264 -12.19 -16.55 19.76
C TYR A 264 -11.80 -15.96 21.12
N ARG A 265 -11.19 -14.78 21.14
CA ARG A 265 -10.85 -14.07 22.39
C ARG A 265 -12.08 -13.68 23.19
N ALA A 266 -13.16 -13.27 22.53
CA ALA A 266 -14.45 -13.01 23.18
C ALA A 266 -15.01 -14.25 23.92
N ARG A 267 -14.50 -15.45 23.61
CA ARG A 267 -14.83 -16.72 24.25
C ARG A 267 -13.74 -17.23 25.21
N GLY A 268 -12.73 -16.42 25.50
CA GLY A 268 -11.59 -16.78 26.37
C GLY A 268 -10.52 -17.64 25.69
N ILE A 269 -10.51 -17.73 24.36
CA ILE A 269 -9.51 -18.48 23.60
C ILE A 269 -8.44 -17.49 23.09
N ASP A 270 -7.40 -17.31 23.90
CA ASP A 270 -6.33 -16.35 23.64
C ASP A 270 -5.04 -16.97 23.10
N THR A 271 -4.89 -18.29 23.17
CA THR A 271 -3.70 -19.01 22.74
C THR A 271 -3.97 -19.95 21.57
N VAL A 272 -2.92 -20.32 20.83
CA VAL A 272 -3.00 -21.33 19.78
C VAL A 272 -3.38 -22.69 20.39
N GLN A 273 -2.81 -23.05 21.54
CA GLN A 273 -3.13 -24.32 22.21
C GLN A 273 -4.61 -24.35 22.65
N ALA A 274 -5.12 -23.27 23.23
CA ALA A 274 -6.54 -23.20 23.60
C ALA A 274 -7.45 -23.33 22.37
N LEU A 275 -7.04 -22.82 21.21
CA LEU A 275 -7.78 -23.01 19.96
C LEU A 275 -7.76 -24.47 19.50
N ILE A 276 -6.64 -25.18 19.64
CA ILE A 276 -6.55 -26.62 19.36
C ILE A 276 -7.50 -27.39 20.29
N ASP A 277 -7.39 -27.16 21.60
CA ASP A 277 -8.14 -27.87 22.64
C ASP A 277 -9.66 -27.62 22.53
N ALA A 278 -10.06 -26.43 22.03
CA ALA A 278 -11.47 -26.08 21.84
C ALA A 278 -12.18 -26.90 20.75
N ASN A 279 -11.44 -27.60 19.88
CA ASN A 279 -11.95 -28.52 18.86
C ASN A 279 -13.14 -27.96 18.03
N LEU A 280 -12.98 -26.74 17.51
CA LEU A 280 -14.01 -25.99 16.78
C LEU A 280 -14.07 -26.32 15.28
N GLY A 281 -13.61 -27.53 14.90
CA GLY A 281 -13.50 -27.94 13.50
C GLY A 281 -12.29 -27.32 12.81
N GLU A 282 -12.50 -26.70 11.64
CA GLU A 282 -11.42 -26.19 10.77
C GLU A 282 -10.42 -25.25 11.48
N PRO A 283 -10.82 -24.26 12.29
CA PRO A 283 -9.86 -23.38 12.96
C PRO A 283 -8.91 -24.10 13.92
N SER A 284 -9.41 -25.12 14.65
CA SER A 284 -8.60 -25.92 15.57
C SER A 284 -7.65 -26.86 14.83
N ARG A 285 -8.11 -27.44 13.71
CA ARG A 285 -7.26 -28.28 12.84
C ARG A 285 -6.17 -27.46 12.16
N LEU A 286 -6.49 -26.25 11.73
CA LEU A 286 -5.49 -25.30 11.22
C LEU A 286 -4.48 -24.90 12.31
N ALA A 287 -4.92 -24.72 13.55
CA ALA A 287 -4.04 -24.43 14.67
C ALA A 287 -3.10 -25.59 15.00
N ALA A 288 -3.59 -26.83 14.94
CA ALA A 288 -2.77 -28.03 15.09
C ALA A 288 -1.73 -28.14 13.97
N ALA A 289 -2.14 -27.94 12.71
CA ALA A 289 -1.23 -27.92 11.57
C ALA A 289 -0.13 -26.85 11.71
N TRP A 290 -0.50 -25.64 12.14
CA TRP A 290 0.48 -24.58 12.39
C TRP A 290 1.47 -24.97 13.49
N ARG A 291 1.01 -25.63 14.56
CA ARG A 291 1.88 -26.13 15.64
C ARG A 291 2.88 -27.16 15.14
N GLU A 292 2.46 -28.02 14.22
CA GLU A 292 3.27 -29.09 13.63
C GLU A 292 4.17 -28.61 12.48
N GLY A 293 4.08 -27.32 12.10
CA GLY A 293 4.84 -26.78 10.96
C GLY A 293 4.29 -27.20 9.59
N VAL A 294 3.03 -27.64 9.54
CA VAL A 294 2.34 -28.01 8.30
C VAL A 294 1.76 -26.74 7.65
N PRO A 295 2.22 -26.34 6.45
CA PRO A 295 1.85 -25.05 5.85
C PRO A 295 0.40 -25.01 5.33
N VAL A 296 -0.11 -26.14 4.86
CA VAL A 296 -1.46 -26.24 4.29
C VAL A 296 -2.12 -27.57 4.61
N LEU A 297 -3.45 -27.56 4.66
CA LEU A 297 -4.31 -28.74 4.77
C LEU A 297 -5.25 -28.81 3.56
N ARG A 298 -5.56 -30.03 3.11
CA ARG A 298 -6.40 -30.29 1.94
C ARG A 298 -7.85 -30.54 2.31
N ARG A 299 -8.78 -29.89 1.62
CA ARG A 299 -10.22 -30.08 1.75
C ARG A 299 -10.69 -31.27 0.92
N ARG A 300 -11.68 -32.02 1.45
CA ARG A 300 -12.38 -33.06 0.68
C ARG A 300 -13.39 -32.45 -0.31
N GLY A 301 -13.57 -33.12 -1.45
CA GLY A 301 -14.64 -32.82 -2.41
C GLY A 301 -14.47 -31.50 -3.18
N ALA A 302 -13.26 -30.96 -3.24
CA ALA A 302 -12.99 -29.76 -4.00
C ALA A 302 -13.20 -30.00 -5.52
N PRO A 303 -13.80 -29.04 -6.26
CA PRO A 303 -14.06 -29.20 -7.69
C PRO A 303 -12.74 -29.25 -8.47
N PRO A 304 -12.65 -30.05 -9.56
CA PRO A 304 -11.43 -30.11 -10.37
C PRO A 304 -11.09 -28.73 -10.96
N VAL A 305 -9.80 -28.46 -11.10
CA VAL A 305 -9.33 -27.27 -11.82
C VAL A 305 -9.59 -27.47 -13.31
N PRO A 306 -10.26 -26.53 -14.02
CA PRO A 306 -10.52 -26.65 -15.45
C PRO A 306 -9.22 -26.75 -16.25
N ARG A 307 -9.15 -27.71 -17.18
CA ARG A 307 -8.00 -27.98 -18.06
C ARG A 307 -8.36 -27.80 -19.52
N ALA A 308 -7.42 -27.44 -20.36
CA ALA A 308 -7.62 -27.30 -21.80
C ALA A 308 -6.49 -27.97 -22.60
N ASP A 309 -6.70 -28.14 -23.90
CA ASP A 309 -5.68 -28.67 -24.80
C ASP A 309 -4.55 -27.65 -25.04
N VAL A 310 -4.89 -26.36 -25.00
CA VAL A 310 -3.95 -25.23 -25.06
C VAL A 310 -4.13 -24.39 -23.80
N GLU A 311 -3.07 -24.28 -23.01
CA GLU A 311 -3.07 -23.65 -21.69
C GLU A 311 -2.00 -22.55 -21.63
N VAL A 312 -2.37 -21.35 -21.18
CA VAL A 312 -1.44 -20.22 -21.04
C VAL A 312 -1.50 -19.66 -19.62
N ASP A 313 -0.37 -19.58 -18.93
CA ASP A 313 -0.28 -18.99 -17.59
C ASP A 313 0.22 -17.54 -17.71
N VAL A 314 -0.60 -16.60 -17.24
CA VAL A 314 -0.44 -15.15 -17.40
C VAL A 314 -0.19 -14.50 -16.05
N ASP A 315 0.80 -13.62 -16.02
CA ASP A 315 1.10 -12.75 -14.89
C ASP A 315 1.36 -11.32 -15.37
N MET A 316 1.20 -10.32 -14.49
CA MET A 316 1.37 -8.92 -14.86
C MET A 316 2.03 -8.07 -13.77
N GLU A 317 2.85 -7.13 -14.22
CA GLU A 317 3.45 -6.13 -13.34
C GLU A 317 2.93 -4.72 -13.65
N ALA A 318 2.62 -3.98 -12.58
CA ALA A 318 2.13 -2.62 -12.68
C ALA A 318 2.95 -1.65 -11.83
N TYR A 319 3.09 -0.43 -12.34
CA TYR A 319 3.69 0.65 -11.58
C TYR A 319 2.62 1.41 -10.81
N LEU A 320 2.37 0.97 -9.57
CA LEU A 320 1.34 1.53 -8.69
C LEU A 320 -0.04 1.57 -9.42
N ASP A 321 -0.70 2.72 -9.42
CA ASP A 321 -1.95 2.95 -10.16
C ASP A 321 -1.68 3.70 -11.50
N GLN A 322 -0.45 3.69 -12.03
CA GLN A 322 -0.08 4.48 -13.24
C GLN A 322 -0.27 3.71 -14.54
N GLY A 323 0.08 2.42 -14.56
CA GLY A 323 -0.01 1.58 -15.76
C GLY A 323 0.62 0.20 -15.57
N ALA A 324 0.21 -0.74 -16.42
CA ALA A 324 0.84 -2.05 -16.55
C ALA A 324 2.09 -1.92 -17.42
N TYR A 325 3.26 -2.32 -16.91
CA TYR A 325 4.53 -2.20 -17.65
C TYR A 325 5.06 -3.54 -18.17
N LEU A 326 4.56 -4.66 -17.66
CA LEU A 326 4.93 -5.99 -18.14
C LEU A 326 3.70 -6.90 -18.08
N TRP A 327 3.42 -7.58 -19.19
CA TRP A 327 2.57 -8.75 -19.25
C TRP A 327 3.43 -9.94 -19.65
N GLY A 328 3.36 -11.01 -18.87
CA GLY A 328 4.00 -12.28 -19.17
C GLY A 328 2.99 -13.34 -19.54
N ALA A 329 3.36 -14.21 -20.47
CA ALA A 329 2.58 -15.40 -20.78
C ALA A 329 3.50 -16.60 -20.98
N PHE A 330 3.27 -17.67 -20.22
CA PHE A 330 3.92 -18.95 -20.43
C PHE A 330 2.94 -19.91 -21.11
N ASP A 331 3.25 -20.33 -22.33
CA ASP A 331 2.36 -21.18 -23.16
C ASP A 331 2.51 -22.68 -22.89
N GLY A 332 3.32 -23.03 -21.88
CA GLY A 332 3.67 -24.40 -21.53
C GLY A 332 5.05 -24.84 -22.02
N GLU A 333 5.62 -24.14 -22.99
CA GLU A 333 6.93 -24.41 -23.58
C GLU A 333 7.87 -23.19 -23.48
N ALA A 334 7.37 -22.02 -23.87
CA ALA A 334 8.11 -20.77 -23.94
C ALA A 334 7.41 -19.63 -23.17
N TYR A 335 8.23 -18.73 -22.64
CA TYR A 335 7.78 -17.49 -22.01
C TYR A 335 7.78 -16.35 -23.03
N HIS A 336 6.68 -15.60 -23.08
CA HIS A 336 6.42 -14.50 -24.01
C HIS A 336 6.23 -13.19 -23.23
N PRO A 337 7.26 -12.34 -23.12
CA PRO A 337 7.17 -11.07 -22.42
C PRO A 337 6.69 -9.92 -23.33
N PHE A 338 5.82 -9.07 -22.77
CA PHE A 338 5.37 -7.81 -23.35
C PHE A 338 5.70 -6.68 -22.38
N ALA A 339 6.85 -6.05 -22.56
CA ALA A 339 7.42 -5.06 -21.64
C ALA A 339 7.47 -3.64 -22.23
N VAL A 340 7.18 -2.64 -21.37
CA VAL A 340 7.43 -1.22 -21.61
C VAL A 340 8.46 -0.73 -20.61
N TRP A 341 9.55 -0.14 -21.10
CA TRP A 341 10.58 0.42 -20.24
C TRP A 341 10.47 1.94 -20.09
N GLU A 342 9.73 2.61 -20.97
CA GLU A 342 9.35 4.02 -20.92
C GLU A 342 8.28 4.29 -19.85
N ASP A 343 7.86 5.55 -19.68
CA ASP A 343 6.75 5.88 -18.79
C ASP A 343 5.44 5.25 -19.27
N VAL A 344 4.74 4.60 -18.33
CA VAL A 344 3.42 4.06 -18.58
C VAL A 344 2.39 5.18 -18.64
N GLY A 345 1.33 4.95 -19.41
CA GLY A 345 0.18 5.84 -19.49
C GLY A 345 -0.02 6.60 -20.79
N GLY A 346 0.89 6.42 -21.74
CA GLY A 346 0.78 6.94 -23.11
C GLY A 346 0.87 5.83 -24.16
N ALA A 347 1.25 6.20 -25.37
CA ALA A 347 1.27 5.32 -26.55
C ALA A 347 2.13 4.06 -26.40
N ALA A 348 3.19 4.09 -25.58
CA ALA A 348 4.01 2.91 -25.34
C ALA A 348 3.26 1.82 -24.56
N GLU A 349 2.49 2.19 -23.52
CA GLU A 349 1.64 1.25 -22.78
C GLU A 349 0.52 0.70 -23.67
N GLU A 350 -0.09 1.55 -24.50
CA GLU A 350 -1.11 1.15 -25.47
C GLU A 350 -0.58 0.10 -26.46
N ALA A 351 0.57 0.36 -27.08
CA ALA A 351 1.18 -0.56 -28.03
C ALA A 351 1.50 -1.92 -27.37
N ASN A 352 2.02 -1.88 -26.14
CA ASN A 352 2.35 -3.09 -25.39
C ASN A 352 1.11 -3.92 -25.01
N PHE A 353 0.08 -3.26 -24.46
CA PHE A 353 -1.18 -3.91 -24.14
C PHE A 353 -1.84 -4.52 -25.37
N THR A 354 -1.82 -3.80 -26.49
CA THR A 354 -2.37 -4.28 -27.77
C THR A 354 -1.60 -5.50 -28.30
N ALA A 355 -0.28 -5.49 -28.20
CA ALA A 355 0.58 -6.61 -28.60
C ALA A 355 0.30 -7.86 -27.76
N PHE A 356 0.26 -7.72 -26.43
CA PHE A 356 -0.10 -8.81 -25.52
C PHE A 356 -1.49 -9.38 -25.84
N TRP A 357 -2.49 -8.51 -25.97
CA TRP A 357 -3.87 -8.92 -26.21
C TRP A 357 -4.01 -9.65 -27.55
N SER A 358 -3.42 -9.10 -28.61
CA SER A 358 -3.45 -9.67 -29.95
C SER A 358 -2.77 -11.04 -30.00
N TRP A 359 -1.65 -11.20 -29.29
CA TRP A 359 -0.98 -12.49 -29.16
C TRP A 359 -1.87 -13.50 -28.44
N LEU A 360 -2.44 -13.16 -27.28
CA LEU A 360 -3.25 -14.08 -26.47
C LEU A 360 -4.51 -14.54 -27.23
N MET A 361 -5.20 -13.60 -27.88
CA MET A 361 -6.38 -13.93 -28.70
C MET A 361 -5.98 -14.72 -29.95
N GLY A 362 -4.82 -14.44 -30.54
CA GLY A 362 -4.27 -15.24 -31.64
C GLY A 362 -4.02 -16.70 -31.26
N VAL A 363 -3.46 -16.96 -30.07
CA VAL A 363 -3.29 -18.33 -29.54
C VAL A 363 -4.64 -19.01 -29.34
N ARG A 364 -5.62 -18.30 -28.75
CA ARG A 364 -7.00 -18.81 -28.58
C ARG A 364 -7.63 -19.19 -29.91
N ASP A 365 -7.56 -18.30 -30.89
CA ASP A 365 -8.22 -18.48 -32.17
C ASP A 365 -7.55 -19.60 -32.98
N ALA A 366 -6.22 -19.73 -32.90
CA ALA A 366 -5.48 -20.86 -33.48
C ALA A 366 -5.84 -22.21 -32.84
N ALA A 367 -6.02 -22.25 -31.52
CA ALA A 367 -6.49 -23.46 -30.82
C ALA A 367 -7.90 -23.86 -31.31
N ARG A 368 -8.83 -22.90 -31.37
CA ARG A 368 -10.19 -23.13 -31.86
C ARG A 368 -10.23 -23.56 -33.32
N ALA A 369 -9.38 -22.99 -34.18
CA ALA A 369 -9.25 -23.40 -35.58
C ALA A 369 -8.78 -24.85 -35.73
N GLN A 370 -8.03 -25.37 -34.75
CA GLN A 370 -7.61 -26.78 -34.66
C GLN A 370 -8.64 -27.68 -33.94
N GLY A 371 -9.80 -27.15 -33.54
CA GLY A 371 -10.79 -27.88 -32.75
C GLY A 371 -10.36 -28.18 -31.31
N LYS A 372 -9.33 -27.49 -30.82
CA LYS A 372 -8.78 -27.61 -29.46
C LYS A 372 -9.47 -26.63 -28.51
N SER A 373 -9.61 -27.04 -27.26
CA SER A 373 -10.02 -26.15 -26.18
C SER A 373 -8.87 -25.23 -25.75
N PHE A 374 -9.19 -24.02 -25.30
CA PHE A 374 -8.23 -23.01 -24.84
C PHE A 374 -8.58 -22.52 -23.44
N ARG A 375 -7.58 -22.36 -22.57
CA ARG A 375 -7.71 -21.67 -21.28
C ARG A 375 -6.46 -20.83 -20.99
N ALA A 376 -6.68 -19.64 -20.45
CA ALA A 376 -5.66 -18.81 -19.85
C ALA A 376 -5.87 -18.70 -18.34
N TYR A 377 -4.78 -18.72 -17.59
CA TYR A 377 -4.76 -18.81 -16.14
C TYR A 377 -4.04 -17.61 -15.56
N CYS A 378 -4.46 -17.14 -14.39
CA CYS A 378 -3.69 -16.21 -13.58
C CYS A 378 -3.83 -16.59 -12.10
N TYR A 379 -2.94 -16.07 -11.27
CA TYR A 379 -2.99 -16.29 -9.83
C TYR A 379 -3.56 -15.07 -9.09
N ALA A 380 -4.83 -15.18 -8.67
CA ALA A 380 -5.57 -14.10 -8.03
C ALA A 380 -5.87 -12.92 -8.99
N ALA A 381 -6.79 -13.20 -9.93
CA ALA A 381 -7.21 -12.37 -11.08
C ALA A 381 -7.60 -10.90 -10.82
N GLY A 382 -7.58 -10.40 -9.59
CA GLY A 382 -7.99 -9.05 -9.24
C GLY A 382 -7.13 -7.97 -9.89
N GLY A 383 -5.81 -8.17 -9.94
CA GLY A 383 -4.86 -7.21 -10.52
C GLY A 383 -4.92 -7.21 -12.05
N GLU A 384 -4.88 -8.40 -12.65
CA GLU A 384 -4.97 -8.65 -14.08
C GLU A 384 -6.28 -8.12 -14.62
N ASN A 385 -7.42 -8.49 -14.01
CA ASN A 385 -8.72 -7.98 -14.43
C ASN A 385 -8.85 -6.46 -14.27
N HIS A 386 -8.16 -5.86 -13.30
CA HIS A 386 -8.13 -4.41 -13.17
C HIS A 386 -7.40 -3.80 -14.38
N TRP A 387 -6.20 -4.26 -14.68
CA TRP A 387 -5.37 -3.69 -15.74
C TRP A 387 -5.85 -4.02 -17.15
N LEU A 388 -6.40 -5.21 -17.40
CA LEU A 388 -7.08 -5.53 -18.66
C LEU A 388 -8.21 -4.53 -18.95
N ARG A 389 -9.10 -4.28 -17.97
CA ARG A 389 -10.22 -3.34 -18.11
C ARG A 389 -9.76 -1.89 -18.21
N VAL A 390 -8.79 -1.48 -17.38
CA VAL A 390 -8.28 -0.11 -17.37
C VAL A 390 -7.60 0.20 -18.69
N SER A 391 -6.75 -0.69 -19.20
CA SER A 391 -6.02 -0.48 -20.46
C SER A 391 -6.97 -0.41 -21.65
N ALA A 392 -7.92 -1.33 -21.75
CA ALA A 392 -8.93 -1.33 -22.82
C ALA A 392 -9.78 -0.04 -22.82
N ARG A 393 -10.24 0.40 -21.64
CA ARG A 393 -11.00 1.65 -21.53
C ARG A 393 -10.13 2.88 -21.80
N ARG A 394 -8.87 2.86 -21.36
CA ARG A 394 -7.96 4.02 -21.41
C ARG A 394 -7.50 4.31 -22.83
N PHE A 395 -7.22 3.27 -23.63
CA PHE A 395 -6.61 3.42 -24.95
C PHE A 395 -7.55 3.15 -26.12
N ALA A 396 -8.60 2.35 -25.91
CA ALA A 396 -9.57 1.97 -26.95
C ALA A 396 -8.98 1.26 -28.18
N SER A 397 -7.69 0.89 -28.17
CA SER A 397 -7.04 0.03 -29.18
C SER A 397 -7.55 -1.41 -29.17
N VAL A 398 -8.05 -1.86 -28.02
CA VAL A 398 -8.74 -3.13 -27.82
C VAL A 398 -10.17 -2.84 -27.32
N PRO A 399 -11.22 -3.43 -27.94
CA PRO A 399 -12.60 -3.23 -27.50
C PRO A 399 -12.84 -3.65 -26.05
N SER A 400 -13.46 -2.78 -25.25
CA SER A 400 -13.69 -3.04 -23.82
C SER A 400 -14.69 -4.18 -23.58
N ASP A 401 -15.66 -4.37 -24.48
CA ASP A 401 -16.64 -5.45 -24.47
C ASP A 401 -16.01 -6.80 -24.78
N GLU A 402 -15.02 -6.85 -25.67
CA GLU A 402 -14.23 -8.04 -25.96
C GLU A 402 -13.46 -8.50 -24.71
N VAL A 403 -12.73 -7.59 -24.07
CA VAL A 403 -12.02 -7.86 -22.81
C VAL A 403 -12.96 -8.32 -21.72
N HIS A 404 -14.10 -7.63 -21.56
CA HIS A 404 -15.11 -8.00 -20.57
C HIS A 404 -15.67 -9.40 -20.80
N SER A 405 -15.96 -9.74 -22.05
CA SER A 405 -16.50 -11.05 -22.42
C SER A 405 -15.50 -12.17 -22.15
N PHE A 406 -14.22 -11.95 -22.48
CA PHE A 406 -13.17 -12.94 -22.24
C PHE A 406 -12.95 -13.22 -20.76
N ILE A 407 -12.75 -12.19 -19.93
CA ILE A 407 -12.50 -12.36 -18.48
C ILE A 407 -13.72 -12.88 -17.71
N ALA A 408 -14.92 -12.79 -18.29
CA ALA A 408 -16.16 -13.35 -17.75
C ALA A 408 -16.42 -14.79 -18.22
N SER A 409 -15.65 -15.30 -19.19
CA SER A 409 -15.82 -16.63 -19.76
C SER A 409 -15.14 -17.71 -18.91
N GLU A 410 -15.45 -18.99 -19.21
CA GLU A 410 -14.77 -20.15 -18.61
C GLU A 410 -13.34 -20.37 -19.13
N GLU A 411 -12.90 -19.59 -20.13
CA GLU A 411 -11.55 -19.64 -20.69
C GLU A 411 -10.55 -18.84 -19.83
N TRP A 412 -11.02 -17.94 -18.96
CA TRP A 412 -10.16 -17.18 -18.04
C TRP A 412 -10.30 -17.70 -16.61
N VAL A 413 -9.25 -18.34 -16.10
CA VAL A 413 -9.31 -19.13 -14.86
C VAL A 413 -8.44 -18.50 -13.76
N ASP A 414 -9.06 -18.14 -12.64
CA ASP A 414 -8.36 -17.71 -11.43
C ASP A 414 -7.93 -18.93 -10.58
N VAL A 415 -6.65 -19.30 -10.64
CA VAL A 415 -6.10 -20.46 -9.92
C VAL A 415 -6.22 -20.28 -8.40
N PHE A 416 -6.11 -19.05 -7.88
CA PHE A 416 -6.23 -18.76 -6.45
C PHE A 416 -7.66 -19.00 -5.94
N ALA A 417 -8.68 -18.81 -6.77
CA ALA A 417 -10.06 -19.16 -6.44
C ALA A 417 -10.21 -20.67 -6.20
N TYR A 418 -9.52 -21.51 -6.97
CA TYR A 418 -9.48 -22.96 -6.77
C TYR A 418 -8.62 -23.33 -5.57
N ALA A 419 -7.45 -22.73 -5.38
CA ALA A 419 -6.61 -22.95 -4.20
C ALA A 419 -7.40 -22.78 -2.89
N LYS A 420 -8.23 -21.75 -2.76
CA LYS A 420 -9.10 -21.54 -1.58
C LYS A 420 -10.18 -22.61 -1.38
N ARG A 421 -10.62 -23.27 -2.45
CA ARG A 421 -11.61 -24.37 -2.41
C ARG A 421 -10.95 -25.71 -2.09
N HIS A 422 -9.68 -25.88 -2.48
CA HIS A 422 -8.90 -27.10 -2.28
C HIS A 422 -8.15 -27.11 -0.95
N LEU A 423 -7.74 -25.96 -0.44
CA LEU A 423 -6.78 -25.86 0.65
C LEU A 423 -7.23 -24.88 1.74
N VAL A 424 -6.63 -25.02 2.91
CA VAL A 424 -6.57 -24.00 3.94
C VAL A 424 -5.12 -23.88 4.42
N GLY A 425 -4.60 -22.66 4.49
CA GLY A 425 -3.19 -22.40 4.78
C GLY A 425 -3.00 -21.67 6.10
N THR A 426 -1.91 -22.00 6.80
CA THR A 426 -1.56 -21.42 8.11
C THR A 426 -1.05 -19.99 7.96
N ASP A 427 -0.21 -19.74 6.95
CA ASP A 427 0.31 -18.41 6.58
C ASP A 427 -0.39 -17.80 5.34
N GLY A 428 -1.53 -18.38 4.96
CA GLY A 428 -2.29 -18.01 3.76
C GLY A 428 -2.05 -18.95 2.59
N LEU A 429 -2.54 -18.55 1.41
CA LEU A 429 -2.48 -19.35 0.19
C LEU A 429 -1.91 -18.51 -0.96
N GLY A 430 -0.98 -17.59 -0.68
CA GLY A 430 -0.34 -16.80 -1.74
C GLY A 430 0.53 -17.69 -2.64
N LEU A 431 0.86 -17.22 -3.83
CA LEU A 431 1.65 -17.99 -4.80
C LEU A 431 2.99 -18.43 -4.21
N LYS A 432 3.74 -17.53 -3.57
CA LYS A 432 5.00 -17.85 -2.87
C LYS A 432 4.85 -18.80 -1.67
N VAL A 433 3.65 -18.95 -1.11
CA VAL A 433 3.38 -19.93 -0.04
C VAL A 433 3.10 -21.30 -0.64
N LEU A 434 2.35 -21.36 -1.76
CA LEU A 434 1.97 -22.62 -2.39
C LEU A 434 3.01 -23.18 -3.35
N GLY A 435 3.84 -22.35 -3.98
CA GLY A 435 4.85 -22.82 -4.91
C GLY A 435 5.79 -23.86 -4.30
N PRO A 436 6.41 -23.63 -3.13
CA PRO A 436 7.28 -24.63 -2.50
C PRO A 436 6.52 -25.91 -2.14
N VAL A 437 5.26 -25.79 -1.70
CA VAL A 437 4.38 -26.94 -1.42
C VAL A 437 4.08 -27.73 -2.71
N ALA A 438 3.97 -27.04 -3.84
CA ALA A 438 3.79 -27.62 -5.16
C ALA A 438 5.11 -28.10 -5.81
N GLY A 439 6.25 -27.97 -5.12
CA GLY A 439 7.57 -28.35 -5.64
C GLY A 439 8.18 -27.36 -6.63
N PHE A 440 7.74 -26.10 -6.60
CA PHE A 440 8.31 -25.00 -7.38
C PHE A 440 9.24 -24.15 -6.51
N GLU A 441 10.44 -23.88 -7.03
CA GLU A 441 11.46 -23.04 -6.41
C GLU A 441 11.70 -21.83 -7.33
N TRP A 442 11.69 -20.62 -6.76
CA TRP A 442 12.05 -19.40 -7.49
C TRP A 442 13.57 -19.31 -7.59
N GLU A 443 14.09 -18.89 -8.75
CA GLU A 443 15.54 -18.75 -8.94
C GLU A 443 16.13 -17.60 -8.09
N ASP A 444 15.34 -16.55 -7.86
CA ASP A 444 15.71 -15.35 -7.09
C ASP A 444 14.62 -15.06 -6.03
N ASP A 445 14.76 -15.59 -4.79
CA ASP A 445 13.79 -15.49 -3.67
C ASP A 445 13.60 -14.05 -3.11
N ASP A 446 14.21 -13.08 -3.78
CA ASP A 446 14.65 -11.83 -3.20
C ASP A 446 13.93 -10.61 -3.83
N VAL A 447 13.10 -10.84 -4.87
CA VAL A 447 12.25 -9.83 -5.51
C VAL A 447 10.84 -9.88 -4.91
N ASP A 448 10.54 -8.89 -4.07
CA ASP A 448 9.19 -8.56 -3.63
C ASP A 448 8.62 -7.40 -4.46
N GLY A 449 7.34 -7.07 -4.24
CA GLY A 449 6.66 -5.98 -4.96
C GLY A 449 7.25 -4.58 -4.73
N GLU A 450 8.20 -4.42 -3.81
CA GLU A 450 8.87 -3.14 -3.55
C GLU A 450 10.25 -3.07 -4.19
N ARG A 451 10.98 -4.20 -4.22
CA ARG A 451 12.16 -4.35 -5.05
C ARG A 451 11.79 -4.27 -6.54
N SER A 452 10.62 -4.75 -6.96
CA SER A 452 10.14 -4.60 -8.34
C SER A 452 9.99 -3.12 -8.74
N VAL A 453 9.59 -2.24 -7.82
CA VAL A 453 9.54 -0.78 -8.06
C VAL A 453 10.94 -0.18 -8.23
N ALA A 454 11.90 -0.55 -7.37
CA ALA A 454 13.28 -0.08 -7.50
C ALA A 454 13.91 -0.58 -8.81
N LEU A 455 13.72 -1.86 -9.15
CA LEU A 455 14.14 -2.45 -10.41
C LEU A 455 13.47 -1.74 -11.60
N ARG A 456 12.18 -1.39 -11.51
CA ARG A 456 11.48 -0.66 -12.55
C ARG A 456 12.08 0.72 -12.81
N LEU A 457 12.45 1.44 -11.75
CA LEU A 457 13.12 2.74 -11.85
C LEU A 457 14.49 2.62 -12.51
N ALA A 458 15.27 1.59 -12.16
CA ALA A 458 16.57 1.30 -12.77
C ALA A 458 16.42 0.88 -14.25
N ALA A 459 15.49 -0.02 -14.55
CA ALA A 459 15.17 -0.50 -15.89
C ALA A 459 14.74 0.64 -16.83
N ARG A 460 13.98 1.62 -16.32
CA ARG A 460 13.62 2.84 -17.05
C ARG A 460 14.82 3.73 -17.36
N ARG A 461 15.85 3.73 -16.50
CA ARG A 461 17.10 4.46 -16.71
C ARG A 461 18.11 3.71 -17.61
N GLY A 462 17.71 2.56 -18.16
CA GLY A 462 18.54 1.76 -19.07
C GLY A 462 19.37 0.68 -18.39
N ASP A 463 19.08 0.31 -17.14
CA ASP A 463 19.74 -0.82 -16.48
C ASP A 463 19.22 -2.15 -17.04
N GLU A 464 20.02 -2.78 -17.91
CA GLU A 464 19.70 -4.07 -18.52
C GLU A 464 19.65 -5.23 -17.52
N ARG A 465 20.38 -5.17 -16.40
CA ARG A 465 20.29 -6.19 -15.35
C ARG A 465 18.96 -6.10 -14.65
N ALA A 466 18.50 -4.89 -14.36
CA ALA A 466 17.18 -4.68 -13.77
C ALA A 466 16.05 -5.14 -14.70
N ARG A 467 16.16 -4.89 -16.02
CA ARG A 467 15.22 -5.41 -17.03
C ARG A 467 15.18 -6.93 -17.02
N ALA A 468 16.34 -7.58 -17.10
CA ALA A 468 16.44 -9.03 -17.09
C ALA A 468 15.88 -9.66 -15.79
N MET A 469 16.12 -9.02 -14.63
CA MET A 469 15.56 -9.47 -13.35
C MET A 469 14.02 -9.38 -13.32
N LEU A 470 13.43 -8.29 -13.82
CA LEU A 470 11.98 -8.14 -13.89
C LEU A 470 11.33 -9.19 -14.82
N LEU A 471 11.96 -9.47 -15.95
CA LEU A 471 11.48 -10.50 -16.88
C LEU A 471 11.54 -11.89 -16.25
N ARG A 472 12.66 -12.27 -15.60
CA ARG A 472 12.76 -13.55 -14.89
C ARG A 472 11.75 -13.69 -13.77
N TYR A 473 11.58 -12.62 -12.98
CA TYR A 473 10.62 -12.59 -11.88
C TYR A 473 9.19 -12.89 -12.37
N ASN A 474 8.75 -12.21 -13.43
CA ASN A 474 7.43 -12.41 -14.01
C ASN A 474 7.30 -13.77 -14.72
N GLU A 475 8.37 -14.27 -15.35
CA GLU A 475 8.42 -15.64 -15.88
C GLU A 475 8.22 -16.69 -14.77
N ASP A 476 8.91 -16.53 -13.64
CA ASP A 476 8.79 -17.42 -12.48
C ASP A 476 7.37 -17.41 -11.90
N ASP A 477 6.69 -16.26 -11.86
CA ASP A 477 5.31 -16.18 -11.37
C ASP A 477 4.31 -16.86 -12.34
N CYS A 478 4.53 -16.76 -13.66
CA CYS A 478 3.80 -17.56 -14.66
C CYS A 478 4.02 -19.08 -14.44
N ARG A 479 5.29 -19.51 -14.27
CA ARG A 479 5.66 -20.92 -14.07
C ARG A 479 5.17 -21.47 -12.73
N GLY A 480 5.24 -20.67 -11.67
CA GLY A 480 4.72 -20.99 -10.36
C GLY A 480 3.20 -21.15 -10.38
N THR A 481 2.49 -20.31 -11.13
CA THR A 481 1.04 -20.44 -11.35
C THR A 481 0.70 -21.79 -11.97
N ARG A 482 1.43 -22.20 -13.01
CA ARG A 482 1.32 -23.54 -13.61
C ARG A 482 1.60 -24.65 -12.60
N ALA A 483 2.67 -24.54 -11.83
CA ALA A 483 3.04 -25.56 -10.85
C ALA A 483 1.92 -25.77 -9.81
N VAL A 484 1.35 -24.68 -9.28
CA VAL A 484 0.22 -24.77 -8.35
C VAL A 484 -1.03 -25.34 -9.04
N ARG A 485 -1.32 -24.96 -10.29
CA ARG A 485 -2.43 -25.52 -11.08
C ARG A 485 -2.30 -27.04 -11.24
N ASP A 486 -1.11 -27.51 -11.63
CA ASP A 486 -0.83 -28.94 -11.84
C ASP A 486 -0.90 -29.69 -10.51
N PHE A 487 -0.36 -29.12 -9.43
CA PHE A 487 -0.45 -29.65 -8.07
C PHE A 487 -1.91 -29.83 -7.59
N LEU A 488 -2.76 -28.81 -7.79
CA LEU A 488 -4.18 -28.88 -7.44
C LEU A 488 -4.93 -29.90 -8.32
N THR A 489 -4.57 -30.00 -9.60
CA THR A 489 -5.14 -30.98 -10.54
C THR A 489 -4.82 -32.41 -10.10
N ALA A 490 -3.62 -32.65 -9.59
CA ALA A 490 -3.20 -33.93 -9.03
C ALA A 490 -3.82 -34.24 -7.64
N GLY A 491 -4.68 -33.37 -7.12
CA GLY A 491 -5.35 -33.56 -5.83
C GLY A 491 -4.48 -33.18 -4.63
N ALA A 492 -3.53 -32.26 -4.82
CA ALA A 492 -2.60 -31.77 -3.79
C ALA A 492 -1.85 -32.93 -3.06
N PRO A 493 -1.06 -33.74 -3.80
CA PRO A 493 -0.37 -34.89 -3.23
C PRO A 493 0.56 -34.48 -2.09
N GLY A 494 0.67 -35.33 -1.06
CA GLY A 494 1.53 -35.08 0.11
C GLY A 494 0.94 -34.10 1.14
N VAL A 495 -0.19 -33.45 0.86
CA VAL A 495 -0.83 -32.55 1.81
C VAL A 495 -1.77 -33.32 2.77
N PRO A 496 -1.59 -33.18 4.10
CA PRO A 496 -2.50 -33.77 5.07
C PRO A 496 -3.93 -33.27 4.88
N GLU A 497 -4.89 -34.14 5.15
CA GLU A 497 -6.29 -33.76 5.02
C GLU A 497 -6.74 -32.88 6.19
N LEU A 498 -7.61 -31.91 5.88
CA LEU A 498 -8.22 -31.03 6.85
C LEU A 498 -9.07 -31.80 7.84
#